data_AF-T1BEQ3-F1
#
_entry.id   AF-T1BEQ3-F1
#
_cell.length_a   1.000
_cell.length_b   1.000
_cell.length_c   1.000
_cell.angle_alpha   90.00
_cell.angle_beta   90.00
_cell.angle_gamma   90.00
#
_symmetry.space_group_name_H-M   'P 1'
#
loop_
_entity.id
_entity.type
_entity.pdbx_description
1 polymer ?
#
loop_
_entity_poly.entity_id
_entity_poly.type
_entity_poly.pdbx_seq_one_letter_code
_entity_poly.pdbx_strand_id
1 'polypeptide(L)'
;MSNSDMAPHGSARDRRIVAARVIVTCPGRNFVTLKIETGSGVFGLGDATLNGRELAVAAYLEHHVVPNLIGRDAGRIEDLWQFLYKGAYWRRGPVTMTAIAAVDVALWD
;
A
#
# COMPACT_ATOMS: atom_id res chain seq x y z
N MET A 1 -4.62 28.02 24.98
CA MET A 1 -3.91 27.06 24.10
C MET A 1 -4.02 27.61 22.70
N SER A 2 -2.92 28.11 22.14
CA SER A 2 -2.94 28.83 20.85
C SER A 2 -3.24 27.87 19.71
N ASN A 3 -4.07 28.32 18.77
CA ASN A 3 -4.50 27.58 17.59
C ASN A 3 -3.40 27.53 16.49
N SER A 4 -2.12 27.56 16.90
CA SER A 4 -0.95 27.80 16.04
C SER A 4 -0.18 26.55 15.62
N ASP A 5 -0.50 25.37 16.17
CA ASP A 5 0.30 24.15 15.97
C ASP A 5 -0.34 23.13 15.03
N MET A 6 -1.48 23.45 14.43
CA MET A 6 -2.07 22.59 13.41
C MET A 6 -1.53 23.03 12.04
N ALA A 7 -0.35 22.51 11.68
CA ALA A 7 0.13 22.58 10.30
C ALA A 7 -1.01 22.13 9.36
N PRO A 8 -1.18 22.76 8.18
CA PRO A 8 -2.24 22.37 7.26
C PRO A 8 -1.98 20.95 6.79
N HIS A 9 -2.64 19.97 7.42
CA HIS A 9 -2.57 18.57 7.03
C HIS A 9 -3.15 18.48 5.62
N GLY A 10 -2.28 18.24 4.63
CA GLY A 10 -2.75 18.15 3.24
C GLY A 10 -1.79 18.67 2.19
N SER A 11 -0.57 19.10 2.56
CA SER A 11 0.43 19.42 1.55
C SER A 11 0.80 18.15 0.75
N ALA A 12 1.17 18.30 -0.53
CA ALA A 12 1.62 17.15 -1.33
C ALA A 12 2.86 16.47 -0.74
N ARG A 13 3.65 17.18 0.10
CA ARG A 13 4.79 16.60 0.82
C ARG A 13 4.34 15.71 1.98
N ASP A 14 3.24 16.04 2.63
CA ASP A 14 2.68 15.30 3.77
C ASP A 14 2.15 13.93 3.32
N ARG A 15 1.51 13.90 2.15
CA ARG A 15 0.92 12.70 1.55
C ARG A 15 1.90 11.83 0.77
N ARG A 16 3.17 12.24 0.69
CA ARG A 16 4.20 11.45 0.03
C ARG A 16 4.38 10.13 0.77
N ILE A 17 4.29 9.00 0.06
CA ILE A 17 4.59 7.68 0.61
C ILE A 17 6.09 7.63 0.91
N VAL A 18 6.46 7.42 2.18
CA VAL A 18 7.86 7.37 2.64
C VAL A 18 8.31 5.95 2.95
N ALA A 19 7.38 5.06 3.31
CA ALA A 19 7.65 3.65 3.51
C ALA A 19 6.44 2.81 3.11
N ALA A 20 6.71 1.61 2.61
CA ALA A 20 5.71 0.56 2.48
C ALA A 20 6.36 -0.77 2.88
N ARG A 21 5.70 -1.55 3.73
CA ARG A 21 6.26 -2.77 4.33
C ARG A 21 5.24 -3.90 4.25
N VAL A 22 5.73 -5.08 3.88
CA VAL A 22 4.94 -6.31 3.88
C VAL A 22 5.19 -7.04 5.20
N ILE A 23 4.12 -7.45 5.86
CA ILE A 23 4.14 -8.13 7.15
C ILE A 23 3.47 -9.49 6.94
N VAL A 24 4.22 -10.56 7.17
CA VAL A 24 3.72 -11.94 7.13
C VAL A 24 3.65 -12.46 8.56
N THR A 25 2.50 -13.00 8.96
CA THR A 25 2.30 -13.54 10.31
C THR A 25 1.40 -14.77 10.28
N CYS A 26 1.46 -15.59 11.33
CA CYS A 26 0.64 -16.80 11.46
C CYS A 26 0.13 -17.04 12.90
N PRO A 27 -0.77 -16.19 13.44
CA PRO A 27 -1.46 -16.44 14.70
C PRO A 27 -2.61 -17.45 14.52
N GLY A 28 -2.29 -18.68 14.13
CA GLY A 28 -3.24 -19.78 13.89
C GLY A 28 -3.57 -20.03 12.41
N ARG A 29 -3.52 -19.00 11.57
CA ARG A 29 -3.52 -19.10 10.09
C ARG A 29 -2.64 -18.01 9.49
N ASN A 30 -2.20 -18.20 8.24
CA ASN A 30 -1.36 -17.21 7.56
C ASN A 30 -2.16 -15.94 7.24
N PHE A 31 -1.50 -14.81 7.45
CA PHE A 31 -1.94 -13.49 6.99
C PHE A 31 -0.76 -12.77 6.34
N VAL A 32 -1.05 -11.98 5.31
CA VAL A 32 -0.12 -11.04 4.70
C VAL A 32 -0.76 -9.67 4.73
N THR A 33 -0.06 -8.68 5.26
CA THR A 33 -0.57 -7.31 5.37
C THR A 33 0.43 -6.34 4.77
N LEU A 34 -0.04 -5.41 3.94
CA LEU A 34 0.73 -4.27 3.48
C LEU A 34 0.46 -3.09 4.41
N LYS A 35 1.53 -2.45 4.90
CA LYS A 35 1.47 -1.18 5.62
C LYS A 35 2.09 -0.09 4.75
N ILE A 36 1.39 1.03 4.54
CA ILE A 36 1.90 2.21 3.82
C ILE A 36 1.98 3.37 4.81
N GLU A 37 3.12 4.07 4.87
CA GLU A 37 3.37 5.21 5.74
C GLU A 37 3.66 6.47 4.90
N THR A 38 3.07 7.60 5.28
CA THR A 38 3.23 8.90 4.61
C THR A 38 4.22 9.82 5.33
N GLY A 39 4.63 10.90 4.67
CA GLY A 39 5.53 11.90 5.22
C GLY A 39 4.98 12.63 6.44
N SER A 40 3.66 12.66 6.64
CA SER A 40 3.02 13.18 7.86
C SER A 40 3.00 12.18 9.02
N GLY A 41 3.46 10.95 8.84
CA GLY A 41 3.41 9.88 9.84
C GLY A 41 2.07 9.15 9.94
N VAL A 42 1.09 9.50 9.09
CA VAL A 42 -0.15 8.72 8.92
C VAL A 42 0.19 7.42 8.19
N PHE A 43 -0.51 6.35 8.51
CA PHE A 43 -0.35 5.07 7.84
C PHE A 43 -1.69 4.38 7.65
N GLY A 44 -1.77 3.56 6.61
CA GLY A 44 -2.90 2.69 6.34
C GLY A 44 -2.47 1.23 6.17
N LEU A 45 -3.41 0.32 6.40
CA LEU A 45 -3.22 -1.13 6.35
C LEU A 45 -4.12 -1.78 5.30
N GLY A 46 -3.56 -2.68 4.50
CA GLY A 46 -4.29 -3.43 3.48
C GLY A 46 -4.02 -4.93 3.58
N ASP A 47 -5.09 -5.73 3.57
CA ASP A 47 -4.97 -7.19 3.56
C ASP A 47 -4.50 -7.69 2.19
N ALA A 48 -3.48 -8.54 2.21
CA ALA A 48 -2.85 -9.16 1.05
C ALA A 48 -2.90 -10.69 1.12
N THR A 49 -3.77 -11.25 1.95
CA THR A 49 -3.83 -12.69 2.18
C THR A 49 -4.45 -13.43 0.99
N LEU A 50 -3.67 -14.31 0.37
CA LEU A 50 -4.14 -15.26 -0.66
C LEU A 50 -3.89 -16.69 -0.18
N ASN A 51 -4.93 -17.31 0.38
CA ASN A 51 -4.82 -18.62 1.04
C ASN A 51 -4.12 -19.68 0.18
N GLY A 52 -3.07 -20.28 0.73
CA GLY A 52 -2.25 -21.31 0.09
C GLY A 52 -1.25 -20.80 -0.96
N ARG A 53 -1.21 -19.49 -1.23
CA ARG A 53 -0.26 -18.82 -2.15
C ARG A 53 0.24 -17.49 -1.57
N GLU A 54 0.31 -17.39 -0.25
CA GLU A 54 0.57 -16.17 0.51
C GLU A 54 1.92 -15.54 0.13
N LEU A 55 2.97 -16.37 0.05
CA LEU A 55 4.31 -15.91 -0.31
C LEU A 55 4.42 -15.42 -1.75
N ALA A 56 3.54 -15.85 -2.65
CA ALA A 56 3.51 -15.30 -4.00
C ALA A 56 3.04 -13.84 -4.00
N VAL A 57 2.06 -13.50 -3.16
CA VAL A 57 1.60 -12.11 -3.00
C VAL A 57 2.63 -11.29 -2.24
N ALA A 58 3.22 -11.83 -1.17
CA ALA A 58 4.26 -11.16 -0.42
C ALA A 58 5.45 -10.78 -1.32
N ALA A 59 5.95 -11.72 -2.12
CA ALA A 59 7.03 -11.47 -3.07
C ALA A 59 6.63 -10.44 -4.16
N TYR A 60 5.40 -10.52 -4.68
CA TYR A 60 4.91 -9.56 -5.67
C TYR A 60 4.86 -8.14 -5.09
N LEU A 61 4.38 -8.00 -3.85
CA LEU A 61 4.36 -6.73 -3.14
C LEU A 61 5.77 -6.21 -2.87
N GLU A 62 6.62 -6.99 -2.19
CA GLU A 62 7.95 -6.57 -1.75
C GLU A 62 8.88 -6.20 -2.92
N HIS A 63 8.89 -7.00 -3.98
CA HIS A 63 9.91 -6.89 -5.03
C HIS A 63 9.45 -6.09 -6.24
N HIS A 64 8.14 -5.96 -6.48
CA HIS A 64 7.62 -5.33 -7.70
C HIS A 64 6.71 -4.15 -7.43
N VAL A 65 5.87 -4.19 -6.39
CA VAL A 65 4.91 -3.09 -6.14
C VAL A 65 5.51 -2.03 -5.24
N VAL A 66 6.02 -2.39 -4.07
CA VAL A 66 6.54 -1.46 -3.05
C VAL A 66 7.58 -0.46 -3.63
N PRO A 67 8.59 -0.88 -4.42
CA PRO A 67 9.55 0.06 -4.99
C PRO A 67 8.90 1.14 -5.88
N ASN A 68 7.77 0.81 -6.50
CA ASN A 68 7.02 1.75 -7.34
C ASN A 68 6.13 2.71 -6.52
N LEU A 69 5.87 2.45 -5.24
CA LEU A 69 5.04 3.31 -4.39
C LEU A 69 5.83 4.46 -3.77
N ILE A 70 7.10 4.23 -3.44
CA ILE A 70 7.92 5.19 -2.69
C ILE A 70 8.01 6.52 -3.45
N GLY A 71 7.68 7.60 -2.75
CA GLY A 71 7.71 8.96 -3.29
C GLY A 71 6.47 9.39 -4.06
N ARG A 72 5.47 8.52 -4.26
CA ARG A 72 4.18 8.91 -4.83
C ARG A 72 3.29 9.58 -3.79
N ASP A 73 2.31 10.35 -4.27
CA ASP A 73 1.27 10.95 -3.43
C ASP A 73 0.19 9.90 -3.13
N ALA A 74 0.02 9.55 -1.85
CA ALA A 74 -0.96 8.58 -1.37
C ALA A 74 -2.41 8.99 -1.68
N GLY A 75 -2.69 10.29 -1.86
CA GLY A 75 -4.03 10.77 -2.22
C GLY A 75 -4.43 10.51 -3.67
N ARG A 76 -3.51 10.03 -4.53
CA ARG A 76 -3.79 9.71 -5.93
C ARG A 76 -4.21 8.24 -6.11
N ILE A 77 -5.18 7.79 -5.31
CA ILE A 77 -5.60 6.40 -5.20
C ILE A 77 -5.94 5.80 -6.58
N GLU A 78 -6.85 6.43 -7.33
CA GLU A 78 -7.26 5.94 -8.65
C GLU A 78 -6.08 5.89 -9.66
N ASP A 79 -5.17 6.86 -9.62
CA ASP A 79 -4.00 6.87 -10.50
C ASP A 79 -3.05 5.70 -10.18
N LEU A 80 -2.81 5.45 -8.89
CA LEU A 80 -2.02 4.33 -8.40
C LEU A 80 -2.67 2.98 -8.76
N TRP A 81 -3.99 2.87 -8.60
CA TRP A 81 -4.74 1.67 -8.98
C TRP A 81 -4.61 1.40 -10.48
N GLN A 82 -4.83 2.41 -11.32
CA GLN A 82 -4.70 2.28 -12.77
C GLN A 82 -3.25 1.99 -13.19
N PHE A 83 -2.27 2.62 -12.55
CA PHE A 83 -0.85 2.39 -12.79
C PHE A 83 -0.47 0.94 -12.49
N LEU A 84 -0.87 0.39 -11.34
CA LEU A 84 -0.55 -0.99 -10.99
C LEU A 84 -1.32 -2.00 -11.86
N TYR A 85 -2.60 -1.76 -12.13
CA TYR A 85 -3.42 -2.67 -12.93
C TYR A 85 -3.02 -2.69 -14.41
N LYS A 86 -2.86 -1.51 -15.03
CA LYS A 86 -2.54 -1.42 -16.47
C LYS A 86 -1.03 -1.51 -16.72
N GLY A 87 -0.21 -0.97 -15.82
CA GLY A 87 1.25 -0.90 -15.95
C GLY A 87 1.95 -2.24 -15.73
N ALA A 88 1.31 -3.19 -15.04
CA ALA A 88 1.81 -4.57 -14.94
C ALA A 88 1.90 -5.31 -16.29
N TYR A 89 1.28 -4.76 -17.34
CA TYR A 89 1.10 -5.36 -18.68
C TYR A 89 0.25 -6.65 -18.66
N TRP A 90 0.64 -7.64 -17.85
CA TRP A 90 -0.10 -8.86 -17.56
C TRP A 90 -1.19 -8.61 -16.52
N ARG A 91 -2.42 -8.40 -16.99
CA ARG A 91 -3.54 -7.96 -16.15
C ARG A 91 -4.26 -9.12 -15.48
N ARG A 92 -4.96 -8.80 -14.38
CA ARG A 92 -5.81 -9.73 -13.60
C ARG A 92 -4.97 -10.80 -12.91
N GLY A 93 -5.61 -11.90 -12.50
CA GLY A 93 -4.98 -13.01 -11.79
C GLY A 93 -4.99 -12.78 -10.27
N PRO A 94 -5.05 -13.87 -9.48
CA PRO A 94 -5.23 -13.77 -8.04
C PRO A 94 -4.06 -13.08 -7.35
N VAL A 95 -2.82 -13.40 -7.71
CA VAL A 95 -1.63 -12.77 -7.11
C VAL A 95 -1.61 -11.26 -7.36
N THR A 96 -1.74 -10.85 -8.62
CA THR A 96 -1.73 -9.44 -9.02
C THR A 96 -2.88 -8.66 -8.38
N MET A 97 -4.11 -9.19 -8.43
CA MET A 97 -5.27 -8.47 -7.90
C MET A 97 -5.27 -8.40 -6.37
N THR A 98 -4.78 -9.42 -5.67
CA THR A 98 -4.61 -9.35 -4.20
C THR A 98 -3.56 -8.31 -3.82
N ALA A 99 -2.44 -8.22 -4.55
CA ALA A 99 -1.43 -7.19 -4.31
C ALA A 99 -1.98 -5.77 -4.56
N ILE A 100 -2.73 -5.56 -5.66
CA ILE A 100 -3.37 -4.28 -5.96
C ILE A 100 -4.41 -3.92 -4.89
N ALA A 101 -5.23 -4.89 -4.47
CA ALA A 101 -6.22 -4.67 -3.41
C ALA A 101 -5.57 -4.26 -2.09
N ALA A 102 -4.45 -4.87 -1.72
CA ALA A 102 -3.71 -4.49 -0.51
C ALA A 102 -3.21 -3.04 -0.57
N VAL A 103 -2.75 -2.58 -1.74
CA VAL A 103 -2.39 -1.16 -1.93
C VAL A 103 -3.61 -0.27 -1.83
N ASP A 104 -4.68 -0.59 -2.55
CA ASP A 104 -5.90 0.22 -2.60
C ASP A 104 -6.51 0.41 -1.20
N VAL A 105 -6.68 -0.68 -0.45
CA VAL A 105 -7.21 -0.64 0.92
C VAL A 105 -6.29 0.17 1.84
N ALA A 106 -4.97 -0.03 1.77
CA ALA A 106 -4.02 0.72 2.59
C ALA A 106 -3.94 2.22 2.25
N LEU A 107 -4.40 2.64 1.07
CA LEU A 107 -4.48 4.05 0.69
C LEU A 107 -5.83 4.69 1.08
N TRP A 108 -6.88 3.88 1.26
CA TRP A 108 -8.20 4.32 1.72
C TRP A 108 -8.33 4.41 3.23
N ASP A 109 -7.57 3.61 3.98
CA ASP A 109 -7.41 3.66 5.44
C ASP A 109 -6.70 4.96 5.88
#